data_AF-A0A839RHL0-F1
#
_entry.id   AF-A0A839RHL0-F1
#
_cell.length_a   1.000
_cell.length_b   1.000
_cell.length_c   1.000
_cell.angle_alpha   90.00
_cell.angle_beta   90.00
_cell.angle_gamma   90.00
#
_symmetry.space_group_name_H-M   'P 1'
#
loop_
_entity.id
_entity.type
_entity.pdbx_description
1 polymer ?
#
loop_
_entity_poly.entity_id
_entity_poly.type
_entity_poly.pdbx_seq_one_letter_code
_entity_poly.pdbx_strand_id
1 'polypeptide(L)'
;MTEREAHKARGRQRALDRSRRANNTSQYRLSRKQQARAQRRAAAGLEPKQVTTPGGARHANGAGVPKRAYRRDALSRRYQQIRADHAAASAAAAHRKACYARDTARAIVATHGPNLVTEDVSIRTWALRWGRGIAAFSPGIMLAALTAECETAGGRMSKASTWTTALSQHCVCGARAKKALSQRTHSCGVCGFSGDRDIVSALLAATVTHGACGKDGTPDPKTAYINHAVRVHAHQLVTAGHVQNIPVTGNESPVGTAQQEGPDRSTVHHNPTPAVLAIGEDGSHTVAPAGQGERPALSRNRPHRQQSRTRGWRWGRRRNRRTSHTPTKHESAHADL
;
A
#
# COMPACT_ATOMS: atom_id res chain seq x y z
N MET A 1 -6.28 2.61 7.43
CA MET A 1 -7.59 1.97 7.66
C MET A 1 -7.58 1.47 9.10
N THR A 2 -8.43 2.03 9.95
CA THR A 2 -8.51 1.60 11.36
C THR A 2 -9.16 0.23 11.48
N GLU A 3 -8.94 -0.49 12.58
CA GLU A 3 -9.60 -1.79 12.81
C GLU A 3 -11.13 -1.65 12.79
N ARG A 4 -11.64 -0.51 13.29
CA ARG A 4 -13.06 -0.14 13.25
C ARG A 4 -13.58 -0.02 11.83
N GLU A 5 -12.84 0.63 10.92
CA GLU A 5 -13.20 0.73 9.51
C GLU A 5 -13.18 -0.63 8.81
N ALA A 6 -12.17 -1.46 9.11
CA ALA A 6 -12.08 -2.81 8.57
C ALA A 6 -13.25 -3.69 9.05
N HIS A 7 -13.64 -3.56 10.33
CA HIS A 7 -14.81 -4.24 10.87
C HIS A 7 -16.10 -3.78 10.17
N LYS A 8 -16.32 -2.46 10.03
CA LYS A 8 -17.45 -1.90 9.28
C LYS A 8 -17.49 -2.43 7.84
N ALA A 9 -16.34 -2.47 7.15
CA ALA A 9 -16.24 -2.98 5.79
C ALA A 9 -16.64 -4.47 5.70
N ARG A 10 -16.15 -5.31 6.63
CA ARG A 10 -16.57 -6.72 6.73
C ARG A 10 -18.06 -6.85 7.01
N GLY A 11 -18.61 -6.03 7.91
CA GLY A 11 -20.03 -6.00 8.23
C GLY A 11 -20.91 -5.70 7.02
N ARG A 12 -20.53 -4.69 6.23
CA ARG A 12 -21.23 -4.34 4.99
C ARG A 12 -21.13 -5.43 3.92
N GLN A 13 -19.95 -6.04 3.75
CA GLN A 13 -19.78 -7.17 2.84
C GLN A 13 -20.65 -8.38 3.24
N ARG A 14 -20.75 -8.67 4.54
CA ARG A 14 -21.65 -9.70 5.07
C ARG A 14 -23.12 -9.35 4.81
N ALA A 15 -23.50 -8.08 4.88
CA ALA A 15 -24.87 -7.65 4.57
C ALA A 15 -25.23 -7.89 3.09
N LEU A 16 -24.32 -7.58 2.15
CA LEU A 16 -24.49 -7.92 0.73
C LEU A 16 -24.65 -9.42 0.51
N ASP A 17 -23.78 -10.22 1.13
CA ASP A 17 -23.83 -11.68 1.01
C ASP A 17 -25.12 -12.27 1.60
N ARG A 18 -25.55 -11.79 2.78
CA ARG A 18 -26.83 -12.18 3.39
C ARG A 18 -28.02 -11.83 2.50
N SER A 19 -28.09 -10.60 1.98
CA SER A 19 -29.18 -10.19 1.10
C SER A 19 -29.22 -11.02 -0.19
N ARG A 20 -28.06 -11.35 -0.76
CA ARG A 20 -27.99 -12.20 -1.95
C ARG A 20 -28.46 -13.62 -1.65
N ARG A 21 -28.02 -14.22 -0.55
CA ARG A 21 -28.43 -15.57 -0.11
C ARG A 21 -29.92 -15.65 0.17
N ALA A 22 -30.48 -14.64 0.83
CA ALA A 22 -31.91 -14.58 1.14
C ALA A 22 -32.78 -14.58 -0.12
N ASN A 23 -32.35 -13.89 -1.18
CA ASN A 23 -33.06 -13.90 -2.46
C ASN A 23 -32.83 -15.14 -3.32
N ASN A 24 -31.90 -16.02 -2.94
CA ASN A 24 -31.49 -17.17 -3.75
C ASN A 24 -31.36 -18.43 -2.88
N THR A 25 -32.28 -18.61 -1.92
CA THR A 25 -32.18 -19.64 -0.88
C THR A 25 -31.99 -21.06 -1.44
N SER A 26 -32.70 -21.41 -2.51
CA SER A 26 -32.62 -22.72 -3.19
C SER A 26 -31.23 -23.05 -3.74
N GLN A 27 -30.36 -22.05 -3.87
CA GLN A 27 -29.02 -22.22 -4.40
C GLN A 27 -27.98 -22.51 -3.31
N TYR A 28 -28.36 -22.43 -2.02
CA TYR A 28 -27.46 -22.61 -0.89
C TYR A 28 -27.92 -23.76 0.02
N ARG A 29 -26.95 -24.51 0.52
CA ARG A 29 -27.18 -25.50 1.57
C ARG A 29 -27.45 -24.81 2.90
N LEU A 30 -28.16 -25.50 3.78
CA LEU A 30 -28.22 -25.14 5.20
C LEU A 30 -26.83 -25.29 5.84
N SER A 31 -26.53 -24.44 6.82
CA SER A 31 -25.35 -24.61 7.66
C SER A 31 -25.49 -25.86 8.56
N ARG A 32 -24.38 -26.40 9.06
CA ARG A 32 -24.39 -27.54 10.01
C ARG A 32 -25.35 -27.30 11.18
N LYS A 33 -25.34 -26.09 11.75
CA LYS A 33 -26.24 -25.70 12.85
C LYS A 33 -27.71 -25.66 12.43
N GLN A 34 -28.01 -25.20 11.21
CA GLN A 34 -29.36 -25.19 10.66
C GLN A 34 -29.86 -26.61 10.36
N GLN A 35 -29.00 -27.49 9.85
CA GLN A 35 -29.30 -28.90 9.61
C GLN A 35 -29.58 -29.65 10.92
N ALA A 36 -28.70 -29.54 11.92
CA ALA A 36 -28.90 -30.16 13.22
C ALA A 36 -30.18 -29.68 13.90
N ARG A 37 -30.53 -28.39 13.73
CA ARG A 37 -31.81 -27.87 14.22
C ARG A 37 -33.01 -28.48 13.49
N ALA A 38 -32.94 -28.61 12.17
CA ALA A 38 -34.01 -29.22 11.38
C ALA A 38 -34.20 -30.70 11.77
N GLN A 39 -33.10 -31.45 11.95
CA GLN A 39 -33.13 -32.85 12.40
C GLN A 39 -33.76 -32.99 13.78
N ARG A 40 -33.37 -32.18 14.77
CA ARG A 40 -33.98 -32.22 16.11
C ARG A 40 -35.47 -31.91 16.11
N ARG A 41 -35.92 -31.00 15.25
CA ARG A 41 -37.36 -30.70 15.11
C ARG A 41 -38.12 -31.85 14.48
N ALA A 42 -37.57 -32.43 13.41
CA ALA A 42 -38.16 -33.60 12.76
C ALA A 42 -38.28 -34.79 13.71
N ALA A 43 -37.23 -35.06 14.50
CA ALA A 43 -37.26 -36.10 15.54
C ALA A 43 -38.31 -35.85 16.63
N ALA A 44 -38.64 -34.58 16.88
CA ALA A 44 -39.69 -34.18 17.83
C ALA A 44 -41.09 -34.05 17.19
N GLY A 45 -41.27 -34.46 15.93
CA GLY A 45 -42.55 -34.31 15.21
C GLY A 45 -42.96 -32.85 14.95
N LEU A 46 -42.03 -31.90 15.05
CA LEU A 46 -42.29 -30.47 14.88
C LEU A 46 -42.04 -30.03 13.44
N GLU A 47 -42.91 -29.15 12.93
CA GLU A 47 -42.79 -28.57 11.59
C GLU A 47 -41.43 -27.92 11.31
N PRO A 48 -40.88 -28.04 10.09
CA PRO A 48 -39.62 -27.41 9.71
C PRO A 48 -39.67 -25.89 9.89
N LYS A 49 -38.65 -25.34 10.57
CA LYS A 49 -38.52 -23.89 10.67
C LYS A 49 -38.12 -23.30 9.32
N GLN A 50 -38.90 -22.36 8.82
CA GLN A 50 -38.56 -21.62 7.60
C GLN A 50 -37.23 -20.88 7.76
N VAL A 51 -36.28 -21.14 6.84
CA VAL A 51 -34.95 -20.51 6.84
C VAL A 51 -34.92 -19.42 5.77
N THR A 52 -34.92 -18.16 6.21
CA THR A 52 -34.87 -16.98 5.33
C THR A 52 -33.47 -16.73 4.75
N THR A 53 -32.40 -17.19 5.40
CA THR A 53 -31.03 -17.01 4.92
C THR A 53 -30.19 -18.26 5.21
N PRO A 54 -29.90 -19.10 4.20
CA PRO A 54 -29.05 -20.27 4.38
C PRO A 54 -27.59 -19.89 4.65
N GLY A 55 -27.02 -20.44 5.73
CA GLY A 55 -25.64 -20.17 6.14
C GLY A 55 -24.60 -21.13 5.55
N GLY A 56 -25.01 -22.15 4.78
CA GLY A 56 -24.12 -23.15 4.22
C GLY A 56 -23.48 -22.73 2.89
N ALA A 57 -22.66 -23.61 2.33
CA ALA A 57 -22.04 -23.41 1.03
C ALA A 57 -23.08 -23.45 -0.10
N ARG A 58 -22.77 -22.80 -1.22
CA ARG A 58 -23.59 -22.87 -2.43
C ARG A 58 -23.58 -24.29 -3.00
N HIS A 59 -24.67 -24.72 -3.63
CA HIS A 59 -24.69 -25.98 -4.36
C HIS A 59 -23.69 -25.95 -5.53
N ALA A 60 -22.77 -26.92 -5.53
CA ALA A 60 -21.76 -27.11 -6.54
C ALA A 60 -21.83 -28.51 -7.16
N ASN A 61 -21.23 -28.69 -8.33
CA ASN A 61 -21.00 -30.00 -8.95
C ASN A 61 -19.79 -30.72 -8.28
N GLY A 62 -19.49 -31.95 -8.72
CA GLY A 62 -18.35 -32.72 -8.20
C GLY A 62 -16.99 -32.02 -8.35
N ALA A 63 -16.85 -31.11 -9.32
CA ALA A 63 -15.66 -30.29 -9.53
C ALA A 63 -15.62 -28.99 -8.69
N GLY A 64 -16.58 -28.79 -7.77
CA GLY A 64 -16.65 -27.58 -6.94
C GLY A 64 -17.16 -26.32 -7.66
N VAL A 65 -17.59 -26.44 -8.92
CA VAL A 65 -18.16 -25.34 -9.70
C VAL A 65 -19.62 -25.11 -9.27
N PRO A 66 -20.03 -23.86 -8.97
CA PRO A 66 -21.42 -23.56 -8.64
C PRO A 66 -22.39 -24.05 -9.73
N LYS A 67 -23.44 -24.80 -9.34
CA LYS A 67 -24.46 -25.29 -10.28
C LYS A 67 -25.15 -24.16 -11.05
N ARG A 68 -25.25 -22.99 -10.42
CA ARG A 68 -25.69 -21.74 -11.03
C ARG A 68 -24.64 -20.67 -10.80
N ALA A 69 -24.38 -19.85 -11.80
CA ALA A 69 -23.38 -18.78 -11.70
C ALA A 69 -23.92 -17.57 -10.92
N TYR A 70 -23.07 -16.91 -10.11
CA TYR A 70 -23.43 -15.71 -9.31
C TYR A 70 -24.03 -14.56 -10.14
N ARG A 71 -23.66 -14.44 -11.43
CA ARG A 71 -24.21 -13.41 -12.32
C ARG A 71 -25.69 -13.63 -12.70
N ARG A 72 -26.24 -14.82 -12.46
CA ARG A 72 -27.64 -15.20 -12.73
C ARG A 72 -28.50 -15.22 -11.45
N ASP A 73 -27.99 -14.67 -10.36
CA ASP A 73 -28.69 -14.55 -9.09
C ASP A 73 -29.78 -13.47 -9.20
N ALA A 74 -30.94 -13.71 -8.59
CA ALA A 74 -31.94 -12.67 -8.42
C ALA A 74 -31.46 -11.70 -7.33
N LEU A 75 -31.31 -10.42 -7.67
CA LEU A 75 -30.80 -9.40 -6.75
C LEU A 75 -31.93 -8.51 -6.26
N SER A 76 -32.10 -8.36 -4.94
CA SER A 76 -33.11 -7.48 -4.37
C SER A 76 -32.78 -6.01 -4.63
N ARG A 77 -33.80 -5.13 -4.58
CA ARG A 77 -33.61 -3.67 -4.58
C ARG A 77 -32.63 -3.24 -3.48
N ARG A 78 -32.78 -3.81 -2.28
CA ARG A 78 -31.86 -3.58 -1.14
C ARG A 78 -30.41 -3.97 -1.45
N TYR A 79 -30.18 -5.10 -2.12
CA TYR A 79 -28.83 -5.51 -2.52
C TYR A 79 -28.19 -4.49 -3.47
N GLN A 80 -28.97 -4.01 -4.45
CA GLN A 80 -28.50 -3.02 -5.42
C GLN A 80 -28.19 -1.68 -4.75
N GLN A 81 -29.05 -1.22 -3.85
CA GLN A 81 -28.84 -0.01 -3.03
C GLN A 81 -27.55 -0.11 -2.22
N ILE A 82 -27.39 -1.16 -1.41
CA ILE A 82 -26.18 -1.34 -0.59
C ILE A 82 -24.93 -1.33 -1.49
N ARG A 83 -24.97 -2.01 -2.65
CA ARG A 83 -23.86 -2.02 -3.61
C ARG A 83 -23.56 -0.62 -4.17
N ALA A 84 -24.59 0.16 -4.48
CA ALA A 84 -24.45 1.55 -4.92
C ALA A 84 -23.81 2.41 -3.82
N ASP A 85 -24.28 2.29 -2.57
CA ASP A 85 -23.73 3.02 -1.42
C ASP A 85 -22.24 2.69 -1.21
N HIS A 86 -21.86 1.43 -1.37
CA HIS A 86 -20.47 1.00 -1.33
C HIS A 86 -19.61 1.65 -2.42
N ALA A 87 -20.14 1.69 -3.65
CA ALA A 87 -19.45 2.31 -4.77
C ALA A 87 -19.30 3.82 -4.53
N ALA A 88 -20.36 4.50 -4.11
CA ALA A 88 -20.36 5.92 -3.77
C ALA A 88 -19.37 6.24 -2.64
N ALA A 89 -19.37 5.45 -1.55
CA ALA A 89 -18.44 5.65 -0.45
C ALA A 89 -16.97 5.45 -0.88
N SER A 90 -16.71 4.47 -1.74
CA SER A 90 -15.37 4.22 -2.29
C SER A 90 -14.92 5.34 -3.22
N ALA A 91 -15.82 5.84 -4.07
CA ALA A 91 -15.58 6.98 -4.95
C ALA A 91 -15.31 8.27 -4.15
N ALA A 92 -16.11 8.55 -3.13
CA ALA A 92 -15.90 9.70 -2.24
C ALA A 92 -14.55 9.62 -1.51
N ALA A 93 -14.15 8.43 -1.05
CA ALA A 93 -12.84 8.23 -0.43
C ALA A 93 -11.68 8.44 -1.41
N ALA A 94 -11.81 7.97 -2.65
CA ALA A 94 -10.83 8.22 -3.70
C ALA A 94 -10.75 9.71 -4.07
N HIS A 95 -11.90 10.37 -4.19
CA HIS A 95 -11.98 11.79 -4.48
C HIS A 95 -11.32 12.64 -3.38
N ARG A 96 -11.60 12.37 -2.09
CA ARG A 96 -10.94 13.07 -0.98
C ARG A 96 -9.41 12.96 -1.04
N LYS A 97 -8.87 11.78 -1.36
CA LYS A 97 -7.41 11.59 -1.52
C LYS A 97 -6.86 12.37 -2.70
N ALA A 98 -7.60 12.43 -3.81
CA ALA A 98 -7.19 13.19 -4.98
C ALA A 98 -7.22 14.70 -4.72
N CYS A 99 -8.23 15.22 -4.02
CA CYS A 99 -8.26 16.64 -3.61
C CYS A 99 -7.10 16.93 -2.66
N TYR A 100 -6.95 16.14 -1.59
CA TYR A 100 -5.83 16.30 -0.66
C TYR A 100 -4.47 16.33 -1.38
N ALA A 101 -4.23 15.39 -2.29
CA ALA A 101 -2.98 15.33 -3.05
C ALA A 101 -2.78 16.56 -3.94
N ARG A 102 -3.84 17.05 -4.60
CA ARG A 102 -3.80 18.26 -5.43
C ARG A 102 -3.50 19.50 -4.58
N ASP A 103 -4.24 19.69 -3.48
CA ASP A 103 -4.08 20.85 -2.60
C ASP A 103 -2.69 20.87 -1.97
N THR A 104 -2.20 19.71 -1.53
CA THR A 104 -0.84 19.56 -0.98
C THR A 104 0.22 19.81 -2.04
N ALA A 105 0.04 19.27 -3.26
CA ALA A 105 0.99 19.48 -4.36
C ALA A 105 1.10 20.96 -4.75
N ARG A 106 -0.04 21.67 -4.82
CA ARG A 106 -0.08 23.12 -5.05
C ARG A 106 0.69 23.89 -3.99
N ALA A 107 0.45 23.57 -2.71
CA ALA A 107 1.15 24.23 -1.61
C ALA A 107 2.67 24.00 -1.69
N ILE A 108 3.11 22.77 -1.98
CA ILE A 108 4.53 22.43 -2.13
C ILE A 108 5.15 23.18 -3.31
N VAL A 109 4.51 23.15 -4.49
CA VAL A 109 5.03 23.82 -5.69
C VAL A 109 5.05 25.34 -5.53
N ALA A 110 4.03 25.92 -4.90
CA ALA A 110 3.99 27.37 -4.60
C ALA A 110 5.10 27.79 -3.64
N THR A 111 5.45 26.94 -2.67
CA THR A 111 6.46 27.25 -1.64
C THR A 111 7.89 27.01 -2.14
N HIS A 112 8.12 25.93 -2.88
CA HIS A 112 9.46 25.46 -3.24
C HIS A 112 9.82 25.64 -4.71
N GLY A 113 8.87 26.10 -5.52
CA GLY A 113 9.01 26.24 -6.96
C GLY A 113 8.66 24.97 -7.74
N PRO A 114 8.60 25.06 -9.07
CA PRO A 114 8.06 24.02 -9.93
C PRO A 114 9.09 22.94 -10.33
N ASN A 115 10.34 23.09 -9.92
CA ASN A 115 11.41 22.13 -10.20
C ASN A 115 11.72 21.31 -8.95
N LEU A 116 11.11 20.12 -8.88
CA LEU A 116 11.22 19.24 -7.72
C LEU A 116 12.02 17.98 -8.05
N VAL A 117 12.68 17.41 -7.03
CA VAL A 117 13.40 16.14 -7.12
C VAL A 117 12.80 15.17 -6.10
N THR A 118 12.47 13.96 -6.53
CA THR A 118 12.05 12.87 -5.64
C THR A 118 13.00 11.68 -5.78
N GLU A 119 13.09 10.82 -4.76
CA GLU A 119 13.76 9.53 -4.92
C GLU A 119 13.02 8.65 -5.94
N ASP A 120 13.76 7.90 -6.75
CA ASP A 120 13.21 6.90 -7.66
C ASP A 120 12.86 5.62 -6.89
N VAL A 121 11.69 5.65 -6.24
CA VAL A 121 11.17 4.55 -5.44
C VAL A 121 10.16 3.71 -6.20
N SER A 122 10.27 2.39 -6.03
CA SER A 122 9.30 1.45 -6.60
C SER A 122 8.05 1.34 -5.72
N ILE A 123 6.97 1.99 -6.15
CA ILE A 123 5.64 1.86 -5.52
C ILE A 123 5.19 0.39 -5.49
N ARG A 124 5.59 -0.41 -6.49
CA ARG A 124 5.34 -1.86 -6.51
C ARG A 124 6.02 -2.55 -5.34
N THR A 125 7.29 -2.25 -5.09
CA THR A 125 8.05 -2.83 -3.97
C THR A 125 7.43 -2.43 -2.63
N TRP A 126 7.00 -1.17 -2.51
CA TRP A 126 6.26 -0.69 -1.35
C TRP A 126 4.92 -1.41 -1.15
N ALA A 127 4.19 -1.69 -2.24
CA ALA A 127 2.93 -2.43 -2.17
C ALA A 127 3.15 -3.88 -1.73
N LEU A 128 4.24 -4.51 -2.16
CA LEU A 128 4.62 -5.85 -1.71
C LEU A 128 5.01 -5.87 -0.23
N ARG A 129 5.67 -4.81 0.26
CA ARG A 129 6.11 -4.70 1.66
C ARG A 129 4.97 -4.38 2.62
N TRP A 130 4.10 -3.44 2.28
CA TRP A 130 3.05 -2.92 3.19
C TRP A 130 1.64 -3.41 2.86
N GLY A 131 1.47 -4.16 1.76
CA GLY A 131 0.19 -4.73 1.36
C GLY A 131 -0.90 -3.66 1.25
N ARG A 132 -2.04 -3.89 1.89
CA ARG A 132 -3.17 -2.94 1.90
C ARG A 132 -2.87 -1.64 2.65
N GLY A 133 -1.83 -1.60 3.48
CA GLY A 133 -1.41 -0.40 4.20
C GLY A 133 -1.02 0.73 3.26
N ILE A 134 -0.47 0.41 2.07
CA ILE A 134 -0.09 1.41 1.06
C ILE A 134 -1.25 2.26 0.59
N ALA A 135 -2.46 1.70 0.58
CA ALA A 135 -3.65 2.43 0.15
C ALA A 135 -4.06 3.52 1.16
N ALA A 136 -3.54 3.52 2.39
CA ALA A 136 -3.83 4.58 3.35
C ALA A 136 -3.13 5.90 2.96
N PHE A 137 -1.88 5.82 2.52
CA PHE A 137 -1.07 6.99 2.14
C PHE A 137 -1.00 7.22 0.62
N SER A 138 -1.37 6.24 -0.21
CA SER A 138 -1.58 6.37 -1.65
C SER A 138 -0.50 7.18 -2.38
N PRO A 139 0.78 6.80 -2.28
CA PRO A 139 1.92 7.63 -2.69
C PRO A 139 1.90 7.95 -4.19
N GLY A 140 1.38 7.04 -5.01
CA GLY A 140 1.23 7.28 -6.45
C GLY A 140 0.25 8.41 -6.79
N ILE A 141 -0.78 8.66 -5.97
CA ILE A 141 -1.70 9.79 -6.17
C ILE A 141 -0.96 11.10 -5.87
N MET A 142 -0.18 11.14 -4.78
CA MET A 142 0.61 12.33 -4.43
C MET A 142 1.68 12.64 -5.49
N LEU A 143 2.44 11.62 -5.93
CA LEU A 143 3.46 11.80 -6.96
C LEU A 143 2.87 12.27 -8.29
N ALA A 144 1.72 11.72 -8.69
CA ALA A 144 1.03 12.18 -9.90
C ALA A 144 0.54 13.63 -9.79
N ALA A 145 0.02 14.02 -8.61
CA ALA A 145 -0.39 15.39 -8.37
C ALA A 145 0.81 16.36 -8.41
N LEU A 146 1.93 16.02 -7.79
CA LEU A 146 3.16 16.83 -7.86
C LEU A 146 3.67 16.97 -9.29
N THR A 147 3.72 15.88 -10.06
CA THR A 147 4.13 15.93 -11.47
C THR A 147 3.24 16.90 -12.26
N ALA A 148 1.91 16.77 -12.15
CA ALA A 148 0.98 17.62 -12.87
C ALA A 148 1.07 19.10 -12.45
N GLU A 149 1.23 19.39 -11.16
CA GLU A 149 1.36 20.77 -10.67
C GLU A 149 2.71 21.40 -11.06
N CYS A 150 3.82 20.63 -11.03
CA CYS A 150 5.11 21.08 -11.56
C CYS A 150 5.01 21.45 -13.04
N GLU A 151 4.41 20.58 -13.86
CA GLU A 151 4.23 20.80 -15.30
C GLU A 151 3.33 22.01 -15.59
N THR A 152 2.23 22.16 -14.82
CA THR A 152 1.31 23.31 -14.94
C THR A 152 2.01 24.63 -14.63
N ALA A 153 2.94 24.63 -13.66
CA ALA A 153 3.75 25.79 -13.30
C ALA A 153 5.00 25.97 -14.20
N GLY A 154 5.12 25.24 -15.31
CA GLY A 154 6.20 25.38 -16.29
C GLY A 154 7.54 24.77 -15.85
N GLY A 155 7.56 24.00 -14.76
CA GLY A 155 8.72 23.24 -14.31
C GLY A 155 8.56 21.76 -14.54
N ARG A 156 9.27 20.97 -13.73
CA ARG A 156 9.24 19.51 -13.82
C ARG A 156 9.52 18.82 -12.50
N MET A 157 8.90 17.66 -12.32
CA MET A 157 9.30 16.72 -11.28
C MET A 157 10.31 15.72 -11.84
N SER A 158 11.50 15.67 -11.26
CA SER A 158 12.58 14.75 -11.62
C SER A 158 12.74 13.67 -10.57
N LYS A 159 13.35 12.54 -10.96
CA LYS A 159 13.62 11.43 -10.06
C LYS A 159 15.11 11.18 -9.92
N ALA A 160 15.56 10.84 -8.72
CA ALA A 160 16.96 10.54 -8.42
C ALA A 160 17.09 9.10 -7.92
N SER A 161 18.00 8.32 -8.50
CA SER A 161 18.23 6.94 -8.09
C SER A 161 18.67 6.87 -6.63
N THR A 162 17.99 6.03 -5.84
CA THR A 162 18.35 5.77 -4.44
C THR A 162 19.70 5.08 -4.30
N TRP A 163 20.22 4.48 -5.37
CA TRP A 163 21.51 3.79 -5.38
C TRP A 163 22.68 4.75 -5.61
N THR A 164 22.54 5.68 -6.56
CA THR A 164 23.64 6.60 -6.92
C THR A 164 23.74 7.76 -5.94
N THR A 165 22.61 8.31 -5.51
CA THR A 165 22.58 9.47 -4.62
C THR A 165 22.64 9.08 -3.15
N ALA A 166 22.02 7.96 -2.75
CA ALA A 166 21.96 7.46 -1.37
C ALA A 166 21.68 8.57 -0.34
N LEU A 167 20.67 9.42 -0.60
CA LEU A 167 20.44 10.69 0.11
C LEU A 167 20.33 10.49 1.64
N SER A 168 19.59 9.48 2.09
CA SER A 168 19.44 9.16 3.51
C SER A 168 20.74 8.75 4.24
N GLN A 169 21.79 8.41 3.50
CA GLN A 169 23.09 8.03 4.07
C GLN A 169 24.05 9.21 4.18
N HIS A 170 23.86 10.26 3.38
CA HIS A 170 24.74 11.42 3.37
C HIS A 170 24.32 12.45 4.42
N CYS A 171 25.29 13.23 4.87
CA CYS A 171 25.10 14.50 5.55
C CYS A 171 25.25 15.64 4.55
N VAL A 172 24.70 16.81 4.87
CA VAL A 172 24.88 18.05 4.10
C VAL A 172 26.36 18.43 3.99
N CYS A 173 27.19 18.10 4.99
CA CYS A 173 28.64 18.31 4.93
C CYS A 173 29.36 17.37 3.94
N GLY A 174 28.69 16.35 3.40
CA GLY A 174 29.25 15.37 2.48
C GLY A 174 29.65 14.04 3.12
N ALA A 175 29.76 13.95 4.44
CA ALA A 175 30.04 12.69 5.13
C ALA A 175 28.94 11.65 4.86
N ARG A 176 29.32 10.38 4.65
CA ARG A 176 28.39 9.28 4.38
C ARG A 176 28.49 8.20 5.44
N ALA A 177 27.34 7.80 5.98
CA ALA A 177 27.23 6.68 6.91
C ALA A 177 26.01 5.82 6.57
N LYS A 178 26.18 4.49 6.61
CA LYS A 178 25.05 3.56 6.48
C LYS A 178 24.12 3.72 7.68
N LYS A 179 22.81 3.75 7.42
CA LYS A 179 21.77 3.88 8.44
C LYS A 179 20.73 2.78 8.27
N ALA A 180 20.23 2.26 9.38
CA ALA A 180 19.10 1.34 9.35
C ALA A 180 17.81 2.09 9.00
N LEU A 181 16.84 1.43 8.37
CA LEU A 181 15.56 2.07 8.02
C LEU A 181 14.82 2.62 9.24
N SER A 182 14.95 1.97 10.40
CA SER A 182 14.38 2.38 11.70
C SER A 182 15.01 3.64 12.28
N GLN A 183 16.23 4.01 11.87
CA GLN A 183 16.91 5.20 12.37
C GLN A 183 16.35 6.46 11.70
N ARG A 184 15.38 7.12 12.35
CA ARG A 184 14.70 8.30 11.80
C ARG A 184 15.41 9.63 12.04
N THR A 185 16.38 9.66 12.95
CA THR A 185 17.18 10.85 13.21
C THR A 185 18.54 10.74 12.51
N HIS A 186 18.93 11.79 11.80
CA HIS A 186 20.28 12.00 11.30
C HIS A 186 21.14 12.62 12.41
N SER A 187 22.33 12.07 12.64
CA SER A 187 23.38 12.69 13.44
C SER A 187 24.70 12.45 12.74
N CYS A 188 25.43 13.53 12.46
CA CYS A 188 26.70 13.47 11.74
C CYS A 188 27.88 13.55 12.72
N GLY A 189 28.67 12.48 12.81
CA GLY A 189 29.88 12.46 13.64
C GLY A 189 31.04 13.33 13.13
N VAL A 190 30.92 13.94 11.94
CA VAL A 190 31.98 14.77 11.33
C VAL A 190 31.74 16.26 11.57
N CYS A 191 30.52 16.74 11.31
CA CYS A 191 30.18 18.17 11.43
C CYS A 191 29.22 18.48 12.58
N GLY A 192 28.80 17.46 13.34
CA GLY A 192 27.84 17.63 14.45
C GLY A 192 26.38 17.83 14.03
N PHE A 193 26.09 18.01 12.74
CA PHE A 193 24.73 18.29 12.25
C PHE A 193 23.73 17.18 12.62
N SER A 194 22.55 17.59 13.10
CA SER A 194 21.49 16.68 13.52
C SER A 194 20.10 17.14 13.06
N GLY A 195 19.17 16.20 12.89
CA GLY A 195 17.80 16.51 12.48
C GLY A 195 17.03 15.29 12.00
N ASP A 196 15.78 15.48 11.57
CA ASP A 196 15.00 14.40 10.97
C ASP A 196 15.65 13.93 9.66
N ARG A 197 15.88 12.62 9.53
CA ARG A 197 16.58 12.03 8.38
C ARG A 197 15.86 12.31 7.07
N ASP A 198 14.54 12.29 7.05
CA ASP A 198 13.76 12.50 5.84
C ASP A 198 13.85 13.98 5.41
N ILE A 199 13.92 14.92 6.37
CA ILE A 199 14.19 16.34 6.08
C ILE A 199 15.62 16.55 5.55
N VAL A 200 16.64 15.95 6.18
CA VAL A 200 18.03 16.02 5.67
C VAL A 200 18.12 15.43 4.25
N SER A 201 17.39 14.34 3.99
CA SER A 201 17.32 13.73 2.66
C SER A 201 16.65 14.65 1.64
N ALA A 202 15.60 15.38 2.02
CA ALA A 202 14.94 16.35 1.17
C ALA A 202 15.83 17.56 0.83
N LEU A 203 16.57 18.07 1.82
CA LEU A 203 17.59 19.11 1.60
C LEU A 203 18.65 18.62 0.61
N LEU A 204 19.18 17.40 0.79
CA LEU A 204 20.12 16.82 -0.16
C LEU A 204 19.50 16.62 -1.54
N ALA A 205 18.22 16.24 -1.64
CA ALA A 205 17.50 16.12 -2.91
C ALA A 205 17.46 17.45 -3.67
N ALA A 206 17.31 18.59 -2.98
CA ALA A 206 17.35 19.91 -3.60
C ALA A 206 18.73 20.27 -4.18
N THR A 207 19.79 19.57 -3.77
CA THR A 207 21.15 19.74 -4.30
C THR A 207 21.48 18.75 -5.43
N VAL A 208 20.52 17.90 -5.83
CA VAL A 208 20.75 16.91 -6.88
C VAL A 208 20.73 17.59 -8.25
N THR A 209 21.68 17.21 -9.09
CA THR A 209 21.70 17.52 -10.51
C THR A 209 21.65 16.23 -11.31
N HIS A 210 21.02 16.28 -12.47
CA HIS A 210 21.01 15.16 -13.41
C HIS A 210 22.09 15.34 -14.48
N GLY A 211 22.66 14.22 -14.91
CA GLY A 211 23.48 14.20 -16.12
C GLY A 211 22.64 14.33 -17.39
N ALA A 212 23.14 13.78 -18.49
CA ALA A 212 22.43 13.83 -19.77
C ALA A 212 21.00 13.28 -19.67
N CYS A 213 20.08 13.94 -20.39
CA CYS A 213 18.70 13.46 -20.56
C CYS A 213 18.67 12.19 -21.42
N GLY A 214 17.68 11.33 -21.15
CA GLY A 214 17.35 10.21 -22.01
C GLY A 214 16.79 10.66 -23.37
N LYS A 215 16.52 9.68 -24.24
CA LYS A 215 16.03 9.91 -25.62
C LYS A 215 14.68 10.66 -25.69
N ASP A 216 13.91 10.66 -24.60
CA ASP A 216 12.62 11.32 -24.45
C ASP A 216 12.72 12.70 -23.78
N GLY A 217 13.95 13.21 -23.57
CA GLY A 217 14.18 14.48 -22.86
C GLY A 217 13.95 14.38 -21.35
N THR A 218 13.63 13.20 -20.82
CA THR A 218 13.50 13.00 -19.37
C THR A 218 14.88 12.73 -18.75
N PRO A 219 15.22 13.36 -17.61
CA PRO A 219 16.44 13.04 -16.89
C PRO A 219 16.44 11.59 -16.41
N ASP A 220 17.49 10.84 -16.77
CA ASP A 220 17.67 9.48 -16.28
C ASP A 220 17.95 9.50 -14.77
N PRO A 221 17.14 8.84 -13.93
CA PRO A 221 17.38 8.80 -12.49
C PRO A 221 18.75 8.27 -12.11
N LYS A 222 19.36 7.41 -12.94
CA LYS A 222 20.68 6.83 -12.70
C LYS A 222 21.83 7.81 -12.93
N THR A 223 21.61 8.87 -13.70
CA THR A 223 22.64 9.91 -13.91
C THR A 223 22.56 11.02 -12.86
N ALA A 224 21.62 10.92 -11.92
CA ALA A 224 21.49 11.85 -10.80
C ALA A 224 22.67 11.72 -9.82
N TYR A 225 23.26 12.87 -9.46
CA TYR A 225 24.33 12.99 -8.47
C TYR A 225 24.11 14.22 -7.58
N ILE A 226 24.71 14.21 -6.38
CA ILE A 226 24.68 15.36 -5.47
C ILE A 226 25.67 16.41 -6.02
N ASN A 227 25.16 17.59 -6.38
CA ASN A 227 26.01 18.68 -6.84
C ASN A 227 26.80 19.25 -5.68
N HIS A 228 28.12 19.07 -5.72
CA HIS A 228 29.00 19.46 -4.62
C HIS A 228 28.95 20.96 -4.31
N ALA A 229 28.95 21.82 -5.33
CA ALA A 229 28.95 23.27 -5.13
C ALA A 229 27.64 23.73 -4.47
N VAL A 230 26.50 23.27 -4.98
CA VAL A 230 25.18 23.60 -4.42
C VAL A 230 25.03 23.03 -3.01
N ARG A 231 25.51 21.80 -2.77
CA ARG A 231 25.49 21.18 -1.44
C ARG A 231 26.35 21.94 -0.42
N VAL A 232 27.55 22.39 -0.80
CA VAL A 232 28.40 23.21 0.07
C VAL A 232 27.71 24.52 0.42
N HIS A 233 27.08 25.18 -0.55
CA HIS A 233 26.29 26.38 -0.29
C HIS A 233 25.11 26.10 0.66
N ALA A 234 24.36 25.02 0.42
CA ALA A 234 23.27 24.60 1.31
C ALA A 234 23.78 24.31 2.74
N HIS A 235 24.93 23.67 2.89
CA HIS A 235 25.57 23.43 4.18
C HIS A 235 25.91 24.74 4.90
N GLN A 236 26.47 25.73 4.18
CA GLN A 236 26.75 27.05 4.73
C GLN A 236 25.49 27.76 5.21
N LEU A 237 24.41 27.75 4.41
CA LEU A 237 23.14 28.37 4.79
C LEU A 237 22.55 27.76 6.07
N VAL A 238 22.54 26.43 6.16
CA VAL A 238 22.01 25.71 7.33
C VAL A 238 22.86 25.97 8.58
N THR A 239 24.17 26.04 8.42
CA THR A 239 25.12 26.27 9.53
C THR A 239 25.08 27.74 9.99
N ALA A 240 25.06 28.69 9.06
CA ALA A 240 25.00 30.12 9.34
C ALA A 240 23.67 30.52 10.00
N GLY A 241 22.57 29.87 9.60
CA GLY A 241 21.24 30.08 10.19
C GLY A 241 21.02 29.45 11.57
N HIS A 242 22.02 28.81 12.18
CA HIS A 242 21.91 28.10 13.47
C HIS A 242 20.73 27.12 13.57
N VAL A 243 20.39 26.45 12.47
CA VAL A 243 19.41 25.35 12.50
C VAL A 243 20.14 24.07 12.94
N GLN A 244 20.48 23.98 14.23
CA GLN A 244 21.04 22.72 14.79
C GLN A 244 20.00 21.59 14.84
N ASN A 245 18.73 21.95 14.65
CA ASN A 245 17.58 21.06 14.56
C ASN A 245 16.62 21.61 13.50
N ILE A 246 16.46 20.93 12.36
CA ILE A 246 15.35 21.27 11.47
C ILE A 246 14.07 20.78 12.14
N PRO A 247 13.14 21.68 12.55
CA PRO A 247 11.98 21.28 13.30
C PRO A 247 11.14 20.27 12.50
N VAL A 248 10.74 19.20 13.16
CA VAL A 248 9.66 18.34 12.69
C VAL A 248 8.43 19.23 12.71
N THR A 249 7.81 19.49 11.57
CA THR A 249 6.50 20.15 11.54
C THR A 249 5.47 19.23 12.17
N GLY A 250 5.32 19.36 13.48
CA GLY A 250 4.22 18.85 14.26
C GLY A 250 3.65 20.01 15.07
N ASN A 251 2.41 20.41 14.72
CA ASN A 251 1.47 21.15 15.56
C ASN A 251 1.41 22.69 15.54
N GLU A 252 1.77 23.36 14.45
CA GLU A 252 1.37 24.77 14.28
C GLU A 252 0.58 24.95 12.98
N SER A 253 -0.75 24.73 13.08
CA SER A 253 -1.72 25.22 12.09
C SER A 253 -2.33 26.53 12.61
N PRO A 254 -2.40 27.61 11.82
CA PRO A 254 -3.18 28.76 12.20
C PRO A 254 -4.67 28.43 12.09
N VAL A 255 -5.33 28.56 13.24
CA VAL A 255 -6.77 28.57 13.58
C VAL A 255 -7.78 28.55 12.42
N GLY A 256 -8.74 27.62 12.52
CA GLY A 256 -9.99 27.59 11.75
C GLY A 256 -10.89 26.37 12.05
N THR A 257 -11.39 26.29 13.28
CA THR A 257 -12.52 25.46 13.78
C THR A 257 -13.04 24.26 12.96
N ALA A 258 -12.79 23.05 13.46
CA ALA A 258 -13.81 22.00 13.58
C ALA A 258 -13.32 20.93 14.58
N GLN A 259 -14.00 20.83 15.72
CA GLN A 259 -13.75 19.82 16.75
C GLN A 259 -13.89 18.41 16.15
N GLN A 260 -12.82 17.63 16.21
CA GLN A 260 -12.86 16.17 16.27
C GLN A 260 -11.66 15.71 17.09
N GLU A 261 -11.87 15.54 18.40
CA GLU A 261 -10.94 14.81 19.25
C GLU A 261 -10.83 13.37 18.72
N GLY A 262 -9.64 13.03 18.23
CA GLY A 262 -9.21 11.68 17.89
C GLY A 262 -7.98 11.35 18.73
N PRO A 263 -7.84 10.11 19.23
CA PRO A 263 -6.84 9.82 20.25
C PRO A 263 -5.43 9.89 19.69
N ASP A 264 -4.56 10.42 20.54
CA ASP A 264 -3.11 10.53 20.41
C ASP A 264 -2.49 9.26 19.82
N ARG A 265 -1.80 9.40 18.70
CA ARG A 265 -1.10 8.29 18.03
C ARG A 265 0.36 8.26 18.45
N SER A 266 0.59 7.77 19.66
CA SER A 266 1.88 7.21 20.04
C SER A 266 2.06 5.86 19.33
N THR A 267 2.73 5.85 18.18
CA THR A 267 3.23 4.61 17.56
C THR A 267 4.52 4.18 18.25
N VAL A 268 4.39 3.73 19.51
CA VAL A 268 5.42 2.92 20.16
C VAL A 268 5.18 1.47 19.74
N HIS A 269 6.10 0.93 18.94
CA HIS A 269 6.19 -0.51 18.73
C HIS A 269 6.76 -1.15 20.01
N HIS A 270 5.90 -1.51 20.95
CA HIS A 270 6.25 -2.46 22.00
C HIS A 270 6.16 -3.89 21.43
N ASN A 271 7.27 -4.60 21.47
CA ASN A 271 7.28 -6.05 21.37
C ASN A 271 6.86 -6.59 22.74
N PRO A 272 5.84 -7.46 22.88
CA PRO A 272 5.44 -7.97 24.18
C PRO A 272 6.48 -8.97 24.70
N THR A 273 7.25 -8.56 25.69
CA THR A 273 7.95 -9.45 26.64
C THR A 273 6.88 -10.15 27.50
N PRO A 274 6.93 -11.47 27.73
CA PRO A 274 6.05 -12.09 28.71
C PRO A 274 6.54 -11.71 30.11
N ALA A 275 5.68 -11.03 30.88
CA ALA A 275 5.83 -10.87 32.31
C ALA A 275 5.37 -12.15 33.02
N VAL A 276 6.23 -12.72 33.85
CA VAL A 276 5.84 -13.56 34.98
C VAL A 276 6.19 -12.75 36.22
N LEU A 277 5.16 -12.35 36.98
CA LEU A 277 5.33 -11.74 38.29
C LEU A 277 5.50 -12.81 39.35
N ALA A 278 6.31 -12.44 40.34
CA ALA A 278 6.91 -13.24 41.39
C ALA A 278 5.94 -13.77 42.45
N ILE A 279 6.34 -14.86 43.10
CA ILE A 279 6.06 -15.15 44.51
C ILE A 279 7.34 -15.81 45.07
N GLY A 280 7.78 -15.37 46.24
CA GLY A 280 9.08 -15.70 46.83
C GLY A 280 9.11 -16.90 47.77
N GLU A 281 10.33 -17.08 48.28
CA GLU A 281 10.78 -17.70 49.54
C GLU A 281 10.98 -19.24 49.64
N ASP A 282 12.23 -19.53 50.01
CA ASP A 282 12.78 -20.61 50.84
C ASP A 282 12.87 -22.07 50.36
N GLY A 283 14.07 -22.63 50.51
CA GLY A 283 14.26 -24.09 50.66
C GLY A 283 15.44 -24.68 49.91
N SER A 284 16.45 -25.08 50.66
CA SER A 284 17.67 -25.80 50.26
C SER A 284 17.42 -27.24 49.72
N HIS A 285 18.44 -27.74 48.99
CA HIS A 285 18.96 -29.12 48.92
C HIS A 285 19.07 -29.80 47.53
N THR A 286 20.35 -30.13 47.23
CA THR A 286 20.92 -31.39 46.69
C THR A 286 20.82 -31.78 45.19
N VAL A 287 21.99 -31.71 44.55
CA VAL A 287 22.75 -32.76 43.79
C VAL A 287 22.07 -33.64 42.70
N ALA A 288 22.77 -33.67 41.55
CA ALA A 288 22.72 -34.45 40.28
C ALA A 288 22.39 -35.98 40.36
N PRO A 289 22.26 -36.79 39.25
CA PRO A 289 22.81 -36.60 37.90
C PRO A 289 22.05 -37.15 36.64
N ALA A 290 22.64 -36.82 35.47
CA ALA A 290 22.79 -37.54 34.18
C ALA A 290 21.61 -38.31 33.51
N GLY A 291 21.37 -38.01 32.21
CA GLY A 291 20.57 -38.87 31.33
C GLY A 291 20.25 -38.31 29.93
N GLN A 292 21.22 -38.43 29.01
CA GLN A 292 21.14 -38.73 27.56
C GLN A 292 19.85 -38.39 26.77
N GLY A 293 20.00 -37.63 25.67
CA GLY A 293 18.98 -37.54 24.62
C GLY A 293 19.12 -36.38 23.64
N GLU A 294 20.29 -36.20 23.00
CA GLU A 294 20.42 -35.26 21.89
C GLU A 294 19.72 -35.78 20.63
N ARG A 295 18.79 -34.99 20.08
CA ARG A 295 18.58 -34.89 18.63
C ARG A 295 18.05 -33.48 18.24
N PRO A 296 18.54 -32.89 17.14
CA PRO A 296 18.65 -31.44 16.99
C PRO A 296 17.48 -30.78 16.26
N ALA A 297 17.18 -29.54 16.63
CA ALA A 297 16.32 -28.66 15.84
C ALA A 297 16.98 -28.34 14.49
N LEU A 298 16.21 -28.50 13.41
CA LEU A 298 16.63 -28.28 12.03
C LEU A 298 17.08 -26.84 11.78
N SER A 299 18.35 -26.69 11.43
CA SER A 299 18.90 -25.55 10.69
C SER A 299 18.11 -25.33 9.40
N ARG A 300 17.65 -24.10 9.17
CA ARG A 300 17.25 -23.65 7.82
C ARG A 300 17.89 -22.32 7.49
N ASN A 301 19.18 -22.40 7.20
CA ASN A 301 19.79 -21.62 6.14
C ASN A 301 20.68 -22.54 5.31
N ARG A 302 20.31 -22.80 4.05
CA ARG A 302 21.26 -22.70 2.95
C ARG A 302 20.58 -22.55 1.57
N PRO A 303 21.29 -21.91 0.61
CA PRO A 303 20.79 -21.44 -0.68
C PRO A 303 21.08 -22.44 -1.84
N HIS A 304 20.92 -21.94 -3.07
CA HIS A 304 21.04 -22.57 -4.40
C HIS A 304 19.80 -23.36 -4.84
N ARG A 305 19.28 -23.20 -6.07
CA ARG A 305 20.03 -23.23 -7.34
C ARG A 305 19.26 -22.56 -8.47
N GLN A 306 20.00 -21.93 -9.39
CA GLN A 306 19.59 -21.73 -10.77
C GLN A 306 19.22 -23.09 -11.40
N GLN A 307 18.07 -23.18 -12.06
CA GLN A 307 17.97 -23.74 -13.42
C GLN A 307 16.57 -23.51 -13.97
N SER A 308 16.60 -23.12 -15.24
CA SER A 308 15.50 -22.81 -16.14
C SER A 308 14.42 -23.89 -16.19
N ARG A 309 13.16 -23.46 -16.22
CA ARG A 309 12.10 -24.05 -17.05
C ARG A 309 10.84 -23.18 -17.03
N THR A 310 10.70 -22.41 -18.10
CA THR A 310 9.46 -22.06 -18.81
C THR A 310 8.13 -22.34 -18.08
N ARG A 311 7.45 -21.27 -17.66
CA ARG A 311 5.98 -21.09 -17.75
C ARG A 311 5.64 -19.65 -17.37
N GLY A 312 5.73 -18.77 -18.36
CA GLY A 312 5.26 -17.39 -18.25
C GLY A 312 3.74 -17.35 -18.14
N TRP A 313 3.23 -16.77 -17.06
CA TRP A 313 1.83 -16.40 -16.95
C TRP A 313 1.57 -15.15 -17.79
N ARG A 314 1.11 -15.33 -19.03
CA ARG A 314 0.62 -14.24 -19.90
C ARG A 314 -0.69 -13.70 -19.34
N TRP A 315 -0.67 -12.46 -18.85
CA TRP A 315 -1.87 -11.62 -18.82
C TRP A 315 -2.00 -10.91 -20.17
N GLY A 316 -3.12 -11.12 -20.86
CA GLY A 316 -3.42 -10.38 -22.08
C GLY A 316 -4.59 -10.97 -22.88
N ARG A 317 -5.82 -10.56 -22.57
CA ARG A 317 -6.91 -10.61 -23.57
C ARG A 317 -6.81 -9.34 -24.42
N ARG A 318 -6.21 -9.46 -25.61
CA ARG A 318 -6.50 -8.53 -26.71
C ARG A 318 -7.92 -8.81 -27.21
N ARG A 319 -8.73 -7.75 -27.33
CA ARG A 319 -10.00 -7.80 -28.06
C ARG A 319 -9.68 -7.65 -29.54
N ASN A 320 -9.96 -8.67 -30.36
CA ASN A 320 -9.92 -8.51 -31.81
C ASN A 320 -11.25 -7.91 -32.27
N ARG A 321 -11.15 -6.76 -32.95
CA ARG A 321 -12.22 -6.09 -33.68
C ARG A 321 -12.40 -6.85 -35.00
N ARG A 322 -13.57 -7.47 -35.22
CA ARG A 322 -13.94 -8.03 -36.53
C ARG A 322 -14.29 -6.86 -37.45
N THR A 323 -13.53 -6.66 -38.51
CA THR A 323 -13.93 -5.90 -39.68
C THR A 323 -14.44 -6.89 -40.72
N SER A 324 -15.73 -6.79 -41.06
CA SER A 324 -16.34 -7.50 -42.19
C SER A 324 -16.07 -6.71 -43.46
N HIS A 325 -15.31 -7.28 -44.40
CA HIS A 325 -15.22 -6.78 -45.76
C HIS A 325 -16.16 -7.58 -46.66
N THR A 326 -17.07 -6.87 -47.32
CA THR A 326 -17.89 -7.32 -48.43
C THR A 326 -17.06 -7.18 -49.72
N PRO A 327 -17.07 -8.14 -50.66
CA PRO A 327 -16.29 -8.04 -51.88
C PRO A 327 -17.06 -7.28 -52.96
N THR A 328 -16.44 -6.25 -53.54
CA THR A 328 -16.88 -5.63 -54.80
C THR A 328 -15.94 -6.04 -55.92
N LYS A 329 -16.54 -6.40 -57.05
CA LYS A 329 -15.90 -6.94 -58.26
C LYS A 329 -15.06 -5.89 -58.99
N HIS A 330 -14.09 -6.42 -59.73
CA HIS A 330 -13.19 -5.77 -60.70
C HIS A 330 -13.87 -4.81 -61.67
N GLU A 331 -13.14 -3.75 -62.03
CA GLU A 331 -12.85 -3.42 -63.43
C GLU A 331 -11.55 -2.58 -63.51
N SER A 332 -10.83 -2.75 -64.62
CA SER A 332 -9.43 -2.37 -64.81
C SER A 332 -9.27 -1.22 -65.82
N ALA A 333 -8.15 -0.51 -65.64
CA ALA A 333 -7.44 0.37 -66.57
C ALA A 333 -8.03 1.78 -66.83
N HIS A 334 -7.23 2.82 -66.60
CA HIS A 334 -6.52 3.53 -67.67
C HIS A 334 -5.39 4.40 -67.06
N ALA A 335 -4.25 4.41 -67.76
CA ALA A 335 -3.16 5.35 -67.56
C ALA A 335 -3.51 6.69 -68.22
N ASP A 336 -3.05 7.80 -67.63
CA ASP A 336 -2.23 8.83 -68.28
C ASP A 336 -2.21 10.15 -67.49
N LEU A 337 -1.03 10.80 -67.56
CA LEU A 337 -0.62 12.15 -67.11
C LEU A 337 -0.31 12.34 -65.62
#